data_AF-A0A965Y4Q5-F1
#
_entry.id   AF-A0A965Y4Q5-F1
#
_cell.length_a   1.000
_cell.length_b   1.000
_cell.length_c   1.000
_cell.angle_alpha   90.00
_cell.angle_beta   90.00
_cell.angle_gamma   90.00
#
_symmetry.space_group_name_H-M   'P 1'
#
loop_
_entity.id
_entity.type
_entity.pdbx_description
1 polymer ?
#
loop_
_entity_poly.entity_id
_entity_poly.type
_entity_poly.pdbx_seq_one_letter_code
_entity_poly.pdbx_strand_id
1 'polypeptide(L)'
;MDILKRSISPVSAAAWQEIDEQAVKVLKSRLSGRKFVDVSGPFGWSHASVPTGRLDVSKAEGKGEVHWGVHLVQPLVENRASFEMG
;
A
#
# COMPACT_ATOMS: atom_id res chain seq x y z
N MET A 1 -11.12 -13.97 -2.27
CA MET A 1 -11.76 -13.51 -1.03
C MET A 1 -11.90 -12.00 -1.14
N ASP A 2 -13.12 -11.45 -1.09
CA ASP A 2 -13.32 -10.00 -1.09
C ASP A 2 -12.97 -9.45 0.31
N ILE A 3 -11.81 -8.82 0.42
CA ILE A 3 -11.31 -8.28 1.68
C ILE A 3 -12.10 -7.05 2.16
N LEU A 4 -12.78 -6.35 1.24
CA LEU A 4 -13.52 -5.12 1.56
C LEU A 4 -14.92 -5.42 2.10
N LYS A 5 -15.39 -6.67 1.96
CA LYS A 5 -16.66 -7.16 2.50
C LYS A 5 -17.85 -6.26 2.15
N ARG A 6 -17.84 -5.63 0.96
CA ARG A 6 -18.89 -4.69 0.55
C ARG A 6 -20.24 -5.39 0.34
N SER A 7 -20.20 -6.63 -0.10
CA SER A 7 -21.40 -7.45 -0.39
C SER A 7 -22.25 -7.80 0.83
N ILE A 8 -21.68 -7.77 2.04
CA ILE A 8 -22.42 -8.05 3.28
C ILE A 8 -22.86 -6.76 4.01
N SER A 9 -22.58 -5.60 3.42
CA SER A 9 -22.98 -4.31 3.98
C SER A 9 -24.46 -4.03 3.68
N PRO A 10 -25.22 -3.42 4.61
CA PRO A 10 -26.62 -3.02 4.38
C PRO A 10 -26.75 -1.74 3.54
N VAL A 11 -25.84 -1.55 2.57
CA VAL A 11 -25.77 -0.36 1.70
C VAL A 11 -26.11 -0.79 0.27
N SER A 12 -27.03 -0.07 -0.37
CA SER A 12 -27.45 -0.38 -1.74
C SER A 12 -26.32 -0.14 -2.74
N ALA A 13 -26.39 -0.79 -3.92
CA ALA A 13 -25.40 -0.58 -4.97
C ALA A 13 -25.33 0.89 -5.42
N ALA A 14 -26.47 1.58 -5.50
CA ALA A 14 -26.52 3.00 -5.85
C ALA A 14 -25.85 3.89 -4.77
N ALA A 15 -26.08 3.61 -3.48
CA ALA A 15 -25.43 4.33 -2.41
C ALA A 15 -23.91 4.09 -2.37
N TRP A 16 -23.45 2.85 -2.62
CA TRP A 16 -22.02 2.56 -2.76
C TRP A 16 -21.37 3.34 -3.91
N GLN A 17 -22.05 3.42 -5.05
CA GLN A 17 -21.57 4.19 -6.18
C GLN A 17 -21.41 5.67 -5.81
N GLU A 18 -22.39 6.25 -5.12
CA GLU A 18 -22.32 7.64 -4.66
C GLU A 18 -21.13 7.87 -3.69
N ILE A 19 -20.93 6.96 -2.73
CA ILE A 19 -19.78 7.01 -1.79
C ILE A 19 -18.46 6.99 -2.56
N ASP A 20 -18.31 6.06 -3.52
CA ASP A 20 -17.08 5.93 -4.32
C ASP A 20 -16.83 7.19 -5.18
N GLU A 21 -17.86 7.73 -5.81
CA GLU A 21 -17.76 8.95 -6.63
C GLU A 21 -17.33 10.16 -5.79
N GLN A 22 -17.92 10.35 -4.61
CA GLN A 22 -17.52 11.43 -3.70
C GLN A 22 -16.09 11.23 -3.20
N ALA A 23 -15.72 10.00 -2.80
CA ALA A 23 -14.35 9.71 -2.35
C ALA A 23 -13.32 10.01 -3.44
N VAL A 24 -13.55 9.57 -4.67
CA VAL A 24 -12.66 9.83 -5.81
C VAL A 24 -12.54 11.34 -6.08
N LYS A 25 -13.65 12.08 -6.08
CA LYS A 25 -13.66 13.53 -6.28
C LYS A 25 -12.80 14.25 -5.23
N VAL A 26 -13.01 13.93 -3.96
CA VAL A 26 -12.27 14.54 -2.85
C VAL A 26 -10.79 14.18 -2.91
N LEU A 27 -10.44 12.89 -3.05
CA LEU A 27 -9.05 12.43 -3.09
C LEU A 27 -8.25 13.04 -4.24
N LYS A 28 -8.84 13.17 -5.44
CA LYS A 28 -8.18 13.85 -6.59
C LYS A 28 -7.82 15.30 -6.28
N SER A 29 -8.66 16.00 -5.52
CA SER A 29 -8.39 17.39 -5.13
C SER A 29 -7.36 17.52 -4.01
N ARG A 30 -7.34 16.57 -3.06
CA ARG A 30 -6.54 16.66 -1.83
C ARG A 30 -5.17 16.00 -1.91
N LEU A 31 -4.98 14.96 -2.73
CA LEU A 31 -3.70 14.26 -2.88
C LEU A 31 -2.75 15.01 -3.82
N SER A 32 -2.33 16.21 -3.42
CA SER A 32 -1.43 17.08 -4.21
C SER A 32 -0.14 16.37 -4.63
N GLY A 33 0.42 15.53 -3.75
CA GLY A 33 1.60 14.68 -4.00
C GLY A 33 1.59 13.98 -5.37
N ARG A 34 0.45 13.38 -5.72
CA ARG A 34 0.29 12.59 -6.95
C ARG A 34 0.37 13.39 -8.24
N LYS A 35 0.37 14.72 -8.16
CA LYS A 35 0.50 15.60 -9.34
C LYS A 35 1.94 15.74 -9.82
N PHE A 36 2.92 15.38 -8.98
CA PHE A 36 4.34 15.65 -9.24
C PHE A 36 5.27 14.49 -8.92
N VAL A 37 4.76 13.39 -8.34
CA VAL A 37 5.53 12.15 -8.17
C VAL A 37 5.01 11.08 -9.12
N ASP A 38 5.91 10.20 -9.56
CA ASP A 38 5.52 9.02 -10.32
C ASP A 38 4.72 8.05 -9.44
N VAL A 39 3.69 7.44 -10.02
CA VAL A 39 2.85 6.45 -9.35
C VAL A 39 3.02 5.11 -10.05
N SER A 40 3.64 4.16 -9.37
CA SER A 40 3.84 2.78 -9.86
C SER A 40 2.90 1.81 -9.14
N GLY A 41 2.33 0.86 -9.88
CA GLY A 41 1.38 -0.14 -9.36
C GLY A 41 0.00 -0.06 -10.03
N PRO A 42 -1.05 -0.70 -9.45
CA PRO A 42 -1.06 -1.37 -8.16
C PRO A 42 -0.32 -2.72 -8.19
N PHE A 43 0.52 -2.97 -7.19
CA PHE A 43 1.31 -4.23 -7.09
C PHE A 43 0.55 -5.38 -6.42
N GLY A 44 -0.66 -5.12 -5.91
CA GLY A 44 -1.50 -6.12 -5.23
C GLY A 44 -1.22 -6.25 -3.73
N TRP A 45 -2.13 -6.95 -3.05
CA TRP A 45 -2.17 -7.06 -1.58
C TRP A 45 -0.97 -7.77 -0.96
N SER A 46 -0.38 -8.74 -1.67
CA SER A 46 0.78 -9.50 -1.20
C SER A 46 2.10 -8.72 -1.30
N HIS A 47 2.09 -7.53 -1.88
CA HIS A 47 3.29 -6.70 -2.02
C HIS A 47 3.58 -5.97 -0.71
N ALA A 48 4.53 -6.47 0.08
CA ALA A 48 4.82 -5.94 1.42
C ALA A 48 5.97 -4.92 1.46
N SER A 49 6.86 -4.91 0.47
CA SER A 49 8.04 -4.04 0.45
C SER A 49 8.61 -3.84 -0.95
N VAL A 50 9.35 -2.75 -1.13
CA VAL A 50 10.09 -2.42 -2.37
C VAL A 50 11.59 -2.65 -2.12
N PRO A 51 12.30 -3.41 -2.98
CA PRO A 51 13.74 -3.59 -2.84
C PRO A 51 14.48 -2.27 -3.08
N THR A 52 15.49 -1.98 -2.26
CA THR A 52 16.34 -0.78 -2.43
C THR A 52 17.53 -1.00 -3.38
N GLY A 53 17.74 -2.25 -3.81
CA GLY A 53 18.92 -2.65 -4.60
C GLY A 53 20.21 -2.75 -3.78
N ARG A 54 20.14 -2.71 -2.44
CA ARG A 54 21.30 -2.76 -1.54
C ARG A 54 21.24 -3.96 -0.61
N LEU A 55 22.42 -4.38 -0.13
CA LEU A 55 22.58 -5.39 0.91
C LEU A 55 23.09 -4.73 2.19
N ASP A 56 22.57 -5.17 3.33
CA ASP A 56 23.17 -4.93 4.63
C ASP A 56 24.14 -6.08 4.96
N VAL A 57 25.41 -5.76 5.05
CA VAL A 57 26.51 -6.67 5.38
C VAL A 57 27.05 -6.43 6.80
N SER A 58 26.44 -5.52 7.59
CA SER A 58 26.92 -5.18 8.93
C SER A 58 26.92 -6.36 9.89
N LYS A 59 26.02 -7.33 9.67
CA LYS A 59 25.92 -8.57 10.44
C LYS A 59 26.70 -9.74 9.83
N ALA A 60 27.39 -9.53 8.72
CA ALA A 60 28.21 -10.56 8.09
C ALA A 60 29.48 -10.74 8.94
N GLU A 61 29.38 -11.55 9.99
CA GLU A 61 30.52 -11.98 10.79
C GLU A 61 31.04 -13.32 10.27
N GLY A 62 32.33 -13.38 9.94
CA GLY A 62 32.99 -14.63 9.56
C GLY A 62 34.35 -14.40 8.92
N LYS A 63 35.40 -15.00 9.50
CA LYS A 63 36.69 -15.21 8.83
C LYS A 63 36.58 -16.52 8.03
N GLY A 64 36.13 -16.43 6.79
CA GLY A 64 35.97 -17.56 5.86
C GLY A 64 35.72 -17.09 4.42
N GLU A 65 35.74 -18.01 3.45
CA GLU A 65 35.61 -17.67 2.01
C GLU A 65 34.18 -17.27 1.58
N VAL A 66 33.16 -17.60 2.37
CA VAL A 66 31.76 -17.33 2.01
C VAL A 66 31.27 -16.04 2.67
N HIS A 67 30.81 -15.11 1.85
CA HIS A 67 30.24 -13.83 2.26
C HIS A 67 28.73 -13.77 1.99
N TRP A 68 27.99 -13.06 2.84
CA TRP A 68 26.55 -12.88 2.69
C TRP A 68 26.12 -11.49 3.16
N GLY A 69 24.90 -11.10 2.78
CA GLY A 69 24.24 -9.89 3.23
C GLY A 69 22.74 -10.03 3.10
N VAL A 70 21.98 -9.23 3.85
CA VAL A 70 20.52 -9.24 3.82
C VAL A 70 20.03 -8.13 2.90
N HIS A 71 19.06 -8.42 2.03
CA HIS A 71 18.45 -7.38 1.19
C HIS A 71 17.81 -6.28 2.04
N LEU A 72 18.23 -5.04 1.79
CA LEU A 72 17.55 -3.87 2.31
C LEU A 72 16.30 -3.60 1.47
N VAL A 73 15.17 -3.54 2.14
CA VAL A 73 13.86 -3.26 1.55
C VAL A 73 13.22 -2.06 2.23
N GLN A 74 12.40 -1.33 1.49
CA GLN A 74 11.51 -0.31 2.04
C GLN A 74 10.13 -0.94 2.27
N PRO A 75 9.71 -1.18 3.53
CA PRO A 75 8.39 -1.71 3.82
C PRO A 75 7.29 -0.74 3.37
N LEU A 76 6.17 -1.27 2.88
CA LEU A 76 4.99 -0.46 2.62
C LEU A 76 4.25 -0.14 3.92
N VAL A 77 3.50 0.96 3.91
CA VAL A 77 2.60 1.34 5.00
C VAL A 77 1.17 1.00 4.60
N GLU A 78 0.50 0.16 5.40
CA GLU A 78 -0.93 -0.13 5.25
C GLU A 78 -1.75 0.83 6.13
N ASN A 79 -2.44 1.78 5.51
CA ASN A 79 -3.29 2.74 6.22
C ASN A 79 -4.75 2.29 6.23
N ARG A 80 -5.43 2.43 7.37
CA ARG A 80 -6.88 2.22 7.51
C ARG A 80 -7.51 3.40 8.23
N ALA A 81 -8.63 3.89 7.69
CA ALA A 81 -9.42 4.96 8.28
C ALA A 81 -10.91 4.56 8.24
N SER A 82 -11.57 4.64 9.39
CA SER A 82 -13.00 4.34 9.54
C SER A 82 -13.83 5.62 9.55
N PHE A 83 -15.06 5.54 9.08
CA PHE A 83 -16.05 6.62 9.16
C PHE A 83 -17.45 6.04 9.36
N GLU A 84 -18.37 6.86 9.82
CA GLU A 84 -19.77 6.52 10.05
C GLU A 84 -20.68 7.44 9.22
N MET A 85 -21.84 6.91 8.82
CA MET A 85 -22.89 7.66 8.15
C MET A 85 -24.06 7.72 9.13
N GLY A 86 -24.41 8.93 9.55
CA GLY A 86 -25.52 9.18 10.48
C GLY A 86 -26.90 9.04 9.85
#